data_AF-A0A497Q131-F1
#
_entry.id   AF-A0A497Q131-F1
#
_cell.length_a   1.000
_cell.length_b   1.000
_cell.length_c   1.000
_cell.angle_alpha   90.00
_cell.angle_beta   90.00
_cell.angle_gamma   90.00
#
_symmetry.space_group_name_H-M   'P 1'
#
loop_
_entity.id
_entity.type
_entity.pdbx_description
1 polymer ?
#
loop_
_entity_poly.entity_id
_entity_poly.type
_entity_poly.pdbx_seq_one_letter_code
_entity_poly.pdbx_strand_id
1 'polypeptide(L)'
;MFAVKSAEDMLMKLVFSCPECNGQAEVAMTDEEAERVRAQILKQGRSPTLIVRCENGHEILVTLYNTPDGLGIRDVVIPMRKDSEEGKPVSEIDWLKKAFGG
;
A
#
# COMPACT_ATOMS: atom_id res chain seq x y z
N MET A 1 -36.27 -19.90 -3.08
CA MET A 1 -35.87 -19.95 -1.65
C MET A 1 -34.47 -19.38 -1.59
N PHE A 2 -34.34 -18.13 -1.14
CA PHE A 2 -33.09 -17.38 -1.18
C PHE A 2 -32.20 -17.83 -0.01
N ALA A 3 -31.13 -18.56 -0.32
CA ALA A 3 -30.05 -18.78 0.63
C ALA A 3 -29.25 -17.47 0.71
N VAL A 4 -29.64 -16.59 1.63
CA VAL A 4 -28.77 -15.51 2.10
C VAL A 4 -27.61 -16.21 2.81
N LYS A 5 -26.51 -16.41 2.08
CA LYS A 5 -25.22 -16.75 2.70
C LYS A 5 -24.92 -15.62 3.69
N SER A 6 -24.87 -15.94 4.98
CA SER A 6 -24.49 -15.00 6.02
C SER A 6 -23.21 -14.28 5.61
N ALA A 7 -23.26 -12.95 5.62
CA ALA A 7 -22.18 -12.03 5.29
C ALA A 7 -21.11 -11.96 6.39
N GLU A 8 -20.78 -13.11 6.97
CA GLU A 8 -19.54 -13.33 7.70
C GLU A 8 -18.57 -13.96 6.69
N ASP A 9 -18.28 -13.17 5.65
CA ASP A 9 -17.13 -13.39 4.77
C ASP A 9 -15.93 -13.65 5.68
N MET A 10 -15.23 -14.74 5.46
CA MET A 10 -14.03 -15.09 6.21
C MET A 10 -12.98 -13.99 5.93
N LEU A 11 -12.90 -13.04 6.87
CA LEU A 11 -12.09 -11.83 6.76
C LEU A 11 -10.73 -12.12 7.38
N MET A 12 -9.69 -12.03 6.55
CA MET A 12 -8.31 -12.04 7.00
C MET A 12 -7.92 -10.63 7.44
N LYS A 13 -7.37 -10.51 8.66
CA LYS A 13 -6.85 -9.26 9.20
C LYS A 13 -5.37 -9.36 9.52
N LEU A 14 -4.58 -8.46 8.95
CA LEU A 14 -3.16 -8.29 9.26
C LEU A 14 -3.00 -6.99 10.06
N VAL A 15 -2.59 -7.12 11.33
CA VAL A 15 -2.44 -5.99 12.25
C VAL A 15 -0.97 -5.64 12.41
N PHE A 16 -0.64 -4.35 12.40
CA PHE A 16 0.71 -3.84 12.57
C PHE A 16 0.69 -2.42 13.19
N SER A 17 1.85 -1.96 13.67
CA SER A 17 1.99 -0.63 14.26
C SER A 17 2.46 0.39 13.23
N CYS A 18 1.88 1.58 13.27
CA CYS A 18 2.31 2.73 12.47
C CYS A 18 3.71 3.16 12.90
N PRO A 19 4.69 3.24 11.98
CA PRO A 19 6.05 3.69 12.32
C PRO A 19 6.14 5.14 12.84
N GLU A 20 5.17 6.02 12.53
CA GLU A 20 5.23 7.43 12.97
C GLU A 20 4.67 7.64 14.37
N CYS A 21 3.49 7.09 14.66
CA CYS A 21 2.78 7.37 15.90
C CYS A 21 2.61 6.15 16.81
N ASN A 22 3.12 4.98 16.41
CA ASN A 22 2.88 3.68 17.07
C ASN A 22 1.40 3.28 17.17
N GLY A 23 0.49 4.02 16.53
CA GLY A 23 -0.93 3.69 16.49
C GLY A 23 -1.21 2.41 15.70
N GLN A 24 -2.39 1.83 15.93
CA GLN A 24 -2.79 0.58 15.28
C GLN A 24 -3.16 0.83 13.80
N ALA A 25 -2.72 -0.08 12.94
CA ALA A 25 -3.14 -0.17 11.55
C ALA A 25 -3.51 -1.61 11.21
N GLU A 26 -4.52 -1.79 10.36
CA GLU A 26 -4.94 -3.11 9.89
C GLU A 26 -5.14 -3.16 8.39
N VAL A 27 -4.74 -4.27 7.78
CA VAL A 27 -5.15 -4.65 6.43
C VAL A 27 -6.26 -5.69 6.59
N ALA A 28 -7.49 -5.31 6.25
CA ALA A 28 -8.61 -6.23 6.17
C ALA A 28 -8.85 -6.60 4.71
N MET A 29 -8.93 -7.90 4.42
CA MET A 29 -9.26 -8.41 3.10
C MET A 29 -10.06 -9.70 3.25
N THR A 30 -10.86 -10.03 2.24
CA THR A 30 -11.54 -11.34 2.22
C THR A 30 -10.55 -12.47 1.91
N ASP A 31 -10.90 -13.70 2.26
CA ASP A 31 -10.10 -14.87 1.87
C ASP A 31 -9.90 -14.95 0.34
N GLU A 32 -10.90 -14.57 -0.45
CA GLU A 32 -10.78 -14.53 -1.92
C GLU A 32 -9.75 -13.49 -2.38
N GLU A 33 -9.70 -12.33 -1.74
CA GLU A 33 -8.68 -11.32 -1.98
C GLU A 33 -7.29 -11.80 -1.59
N ALA A 34 -7.17 -12.43 -0.42
CA ALA A 34 -5.92 -13.01 0.05
C ALA A 34 -5.40 -14.06 -0.95
N GLU A 35 -6.25 -14.99 -1.40
CA GLU A 35 -5.87 -16.01 -2.39
C GLU A 35 -5.45 -15.40 -3.72
N ARG A 36 -6.13 -14.35 -4.20
CA ARG A 36 -5.72 -13.62 -5.41
C ARG A 36 -4.34 -12.99 -5.26
N VAL A 37 -4.07 -12.37 -4.11
CA VAL A 37 -2.76 -11.78 -3.80
C VAL A 37 -1.67 -12.87 -3.75
N ARG A 38 -1.95 -14.02 -3.11
CA ARG A 38 -1.02 -15.15 -3.05
C ARG A 38 -0.70 -15.70 -4.44
N ALA A 39 -1.73 -15.90 -5.26
CA ALA A 39 -1.57 -16.35 -6.64
C ALA A 39 -0.77 -15.34 -7.49
N GLN A 40 -0.98 -14.04 -7.28
CA GLN A 40 -0.21 -12.99 -7.94
C GLN A 40 1.27 -13.05 -7.55
N ILE A 41 1.58 -13.19 -6.26
CA ILE A 41 2.96 -13.31 -5.76
C ILE A 41 3.66 -14.51 -6.41
N LEU A 42 2.99 -15.67 -6.45
CA LEU A 42 3.53 -16.88 -7.08
C LEU A 42 3.75 -16.71 -8.59
N LYS A 43 2.79 -16.09 -9.28
CA LYS A 43 2.84 -15.92 -10.74
C LYS A 43 3.87 -14.88 -11.18
N GLN A 44 3.98 -13.76 -10.46
CA GLN A 44 4.82 -12.63 -10.84
C GLN A 44 6.19 -12.65 -10.14
N GLY A 45 6.35 -13.46 -9.09
CA GLY A 45 7.55 -13.47 -8.25
C GLY A 45 7.75 -12.14 -7.49
N ARG A 46 6.70 -11.33 -7.35
CA ARG A 46 6.77 -9.99 -6.74
C ARG A 46 5.76 -9.85 -5.63
N SER A 47 6.24 -9.31 -4.51
CA SER A 47 5.42 -8.91 -3.38
C SER A 47 4.64 -7.62 -3.70
N PRO A 48 3.30 -7.63 -3.68
CA PRO A 48 2.52 -6.42 -3.90
C PRO A 48 2.59 -5.50 -2.68
N THR A 49 2.52 -4.20 -2.94
CA THR A 49 2.48 -3.15 -1.92
C THR A 49 1.10 -2.51 -1.92
N LEU A 50 0.50 -2.39 -0.74
CA LEU A 50 -0.79 -1.76 -0.51
C LEU A 50 -0.62 -0.46 0.26
N ILE A 51 -1.55 0.48 0.07
CA ILE A 51 -1.62 1.71 0.86
C ILE A 51 -2.70 1.54 1.92
N VAL A 52 -2.33 1.72 3.19
CA VAL A 52 -3.19 1.53 4.35
C VAL A 52 -3.11 2.79 5.21
N ARG A 53 -4.18 3.12 5.94
CA ARG A 53 -4.16 4.24 6.90
C ARG A 53 -4.21 3.71 8.33
N CYS A 54 -3.35 4.21 9.20
CA CYS A 54 -3.49 3.95 10.63
C CYS A 54 -4.67 4.73 11.24
N GLU A 55 -5.05 4.42 12.47
CA GLU A 55 -6.09 5.14 13.22
C GLU A 55 -5.88 6.67 13.32
N ASN A 56 -4.64 7.12 13.31
CA ASN A 56 -4.26 8.55 13.35
C ASN A 56 -4.19 9.20 11.96
N GLY A 57 -4.53 8.49 10.88
CA GLY A 57 -4.62 9.04 9.53
C GLY A 57 -3.33 9.10 8.71
N HIS A 58 -2.20 8.55 9.20
CA HIS A 58 -0.98 8.41 8.39
C HIS A 58 -1.17 7.37 7.30
N GLU A 59 -0.74 7.68 6.08
CA GLU A 59 -0.70 6.74 4.96
C GLU A 59 0.55 5.88 5.07
N ILE A 60 0.41 4.57 4.90
CA ILE A 60 1.46 3.59 5.12
C ILE A 60 1.48 2.65 3.92
N LEU A 61 2.67 2.45 3.37
CA LEU A 61 2.94 1.45 2.35
C LEU A 61 3.28 0.13 3.04
N VAL A 62 2.51 -0.90 2.75
CA VAL A 62 2.64 -2.23 3.34
C VAL A 62 2.92 -3.24 2.24
N THR A 63 4.05 -3.93 2.32
CA THR A 63 4.42 -4.97 1.36
C THR A 63 4.01 -6.34 1.86
N LEU A 64 3.22 -7.08 1.08
CA LEU A 64 2.73 -8.41 1.44
C LEU A 64 3.62 -9.52 0.88
N TYR A 65 3.70 -10.64 1.59
CA TYR A 65 4.41 -11.84 1.13
C TYR A 65 3.67 -13.11 1.52
N ASN A 66 3.97 -14.21 0.85
CA ASN A 66 3.40 -15.52 1.18
C ASN A 66 4.09 -16.13 2.40
N THR A 67 3.28 -16.57 3.35
CA THR A 67 3.68 -17.40 4.49
C THR A 67 3.12 -18.82 4.29
N PRO A 68 3.63 -19.84 5.02
CA PRO A 68 3.03 -21.18 4.99
C PRO A 68 1.54 -21.16 5.35
N ASP A 69 1.16 -20.26 6.26
CA ASP A 69 -0.19 -20.15 6.82
C ASP A 69 -1.07 -19.10 6.10
N GLY A 70 -0.57 -18.39 5.07
CA GLY A 70 -1.34 -17.40 4.32
C GLY A 70 -0.51 -16.25 3.77
N LEU A 71 -0.88 -15.02 4.15
CA LEU A 71 -0.15 -13.79 3.86
C LEU A 71 0.48 -13.21 5.12
N GLY A 72 1.60 -12.53 4.96
CA GLY A 72 2.27 -11.76 6.00
C GLY A 72 2.72 -10.40 5.51
N ILE A 73 3.11 -9.54 6.45
CA ILE A 73 3.68 -8.22 6.17
C ILE A 73 5.20 -8.31 6.19
N ARG A 74 5.84 -7.92 5.09
CA ARG A 74 7.30 -7.87 4.97
C ARG A 74 7.86 -6.52 5.40
N ASP A 75 7.31 -5.45 4.82
CA ASP A 75 7.78 -4.09 5.00
C ASP A 75 6.61 -3.16 5.34
N VAL A 76 6.85 -2.21 6.24
CA VAL A 76 5.92 -1.16 6.64
C VAL A 76 6.66 0.17 6.54
N VAL A 77 6.31 0.99 5.57
CA VAL A 77 7.05 2.22 5.23
C VAL A 77 6.10 3.40 5.16
N ILE A 78 6.53 4.55 5.66
CA ILE A 78 5.81 5.81 5.52
C ILE A 78 6.26 6.46 4.21
N PRO A 79 5.35 6.74 3.26
CA PRO A 79 5.69 7.50 2.08
C PRO A 79 6.07 8.91 2.53
N MET A 80 7.28 9.35 2.21
CA MET A 80 7.64 10.74 2.44
C MET A 80 6.69 11.61 1.62
N ARG A 81 5.87 12.41 2.30
CA ARG A 81 5.20 13.51 1.65
C ARG A 81 6.30 14.43 1.18
N LYS A 82 6.50 14.52 -0.14
CA LYS A 82 7.06 15.75 -0.70
C LYS A 82 6.05 16.79 -0.29
N ASP A 83 6.36 17.60 0.72
CA ASP A 83 5.62 18.83 0.94
C ASP A 83 5.52 19.47 -0.44
N SER A 84 4.29 19.57 -0.92
CA SER A 84 4.00 20.33 -2.11
C SER A 84 4.46 21.74 -1.78
N GLU A 85 5.67 22.09 -2.21
CA GLU A 85 6.02 23.49 -2.41
C GLU A 85 4.93 24.05 -3.32
N GLU A 86 4.03 24.82 -2.73
CA GLU A 86 3.22 25.78 -3.43
C GLU A 86 4.11 26.55 -4.41
N GLY A 87 3.71 26.53 -5.68
CA GLY A 87 4.06 27.60 -6.61
C GLY A 87 5.50 27.61 -7.13
N LYS A 88 5.68 26.99 -8.30
CA LYS A 88 6.08 27.70 -9.53
C LYS A 88 5.91 26.77 -10.73
N PRO A 89 5.24 27.18 -11.82
CA PRO A 89 5.34 26.46 -13.08
C PRO A 89 6.81 26.51 -13.49
N VAL A 90 7.49 25.36 -13.42
CA VAL A 90 8.82 25.21 -13.99
C VAL A 90 8.62 25.25 -15.50
N SER A 91 8.72 26.45 -16.06
CA SER A 91 8.78 26.68 -17.50
C SER A 91 9.81 25.74 -18.11
N GLU A 92 9.33 24.80 -18.93
CA GLU A 92 10.12 23.77 -19.63
C GLU A 92 11.22 24.33 -20.55
N ILE A 93 11.42 25.65 -20.61
CA ILE A 93 12.28 26.34 -21.57
C ILE A 93 13.64 26.75 -20.97
N ASP A 94 13.81 26.76 -19.64
CA ASP A 94 15.03 27.33 -19.03
C ASP A 94 16.26 26.39 -19.09
N TRP A 95 16.06 25.08 -19.09
CA TRP A 95 17.17 24.12 -19.17
C TRP A 95 17.79 24.03 -20.57
N LEU A 96 16.97 24.20 -21.61
CA LEU A 96 17.42 24.15 -23.01
C LEU A 96 18.36 25.31 -23.35
N LYS A 97 18.11 26.52 -22.82
CA LYS A 97 18.97 27.69 -23.08
C LYS A 97 20.33 27.61 -22.39
N LYS A 98 20.40 26.95 -21.23
CA LYS A 98 21.67 26.74 -20.50
C LYS A 98 22.57 25.69 -21.16
N ALA A 99 21.99 24.67 -21.79
CA ALA A 99 22.74 23.60 -22.43
C ALA A 99 23.38 24.01 -23.77
N PHE A 100 22.80 24.99 -24.46
CA PHE A 100 23.22 25.33 -25.83
C PHE A 100 23.88 26.69 -26.02
N GLY A 101 24.06 27.50 -24.97
CA GLY A 101 24.85 28.73 -25.02
C GLY A 101 24.24 29.81 -25.91
N GLY A 102 23.76 30.90 -25.29
CA GLY A 102 23.45 32.13 -26.01
C GLY A 102 24.70 32.82 -26.55
#